data_AF-A0A3L9Y7A2-F1
#
_entry.id   AF-A0A3L9Y7A2-F1
#
_cell.length_a   1.000
_cell.length_b   1.000
_cell.length_c   1.000
_cell.angle_alpha   90.00
_cell.angle_beta   90.00
_cell.angle_gamma   90.00
#
_symmetry.space_group_name_H-M   'P 1'
#
loop_
_entity.id
_entity.type
_entity.pdbx_description
1 polymer ?
#
loop_
_entity_poly.entity_id
_entity_poly.type
_entity_poly.pdbx_seq_one_letter_code
_entity_poly.pdbx_strand_id
1 'polypeptide(L)'
;MGNKLICTNCQKSFNYGNISNCPECGNERIKMPHRFRPPKKDDTEKWKVVKFLIDNGFYYQHITDGGIDSDYYNRVRKYVEYPDNMRDAKIFVKKYAEMARTE
;
A
#
# COMPACT_ATOMS: atom_id res chain seq x y z
N MET A 1 -4.39 16.01 -0.10
CA MET A 1 -5.09 14.72 0.13
C MET A 1 -4.36 14.02 1.27
N GLY A 2 -5.02 13.80 2.41
CA GLY A 2 -4.40 13.25 3.62
C GLY A 2 -4.35 11.72 3.63
N ASN A 3 -3.90 11.15 4.76
CA ASN A 3 -3.96 9.71 4.99
C ASN A 3 -5.39 9.19 4.82
N LYS A 4 -5.53 7.92 4.42
CA LYS A 4 -6.83 7.26 4.24
C LYS A 4 -6.95 6.07 5.17
N LEU A 5 -8.17 5.70 5.51
CA LEU A 5 -8.47 4.44 6.19
C LEU A 5 -9.13 3.51 5.18
N ILE A 6 -8.74 2.24 5.13
CA ILE A 6 -9.35 1.28 4.21
C ILE A 6 -9.87 0.06 4.94
N CYS A 7 -10.88 -0.57 4.36
CA CYS A 7 -11.30 -1.92 4.72
C CYS A 7 -11.17 -2.81 3.49
N THR A 8 -10.28 -3.80 3.55
CA THR A 8 -10.04 -4.75 2.45
C THR A 8 -11.17 -5.76 2.29
N ASN A 9 -11.96 -6.02 3.34
CA ASN A 9 -13.14 -6.90 3.28
C ASN A 9 -14.33 -6.23 2.58
N CYS A 10 -14.62 -4.96 2.91
CA CYS A 10 -15.70 -4.21 2.26
C CYS A 10 -15.27 -3.50 0.96
N GLN A 11 -13.98 -3.51 0.64
CA GLN A 11 -13.41 -2.84 -0.54
C GLN A 11 -13.74 -1.35 -0.58
N LYS A 12 -13.64 -0.69 0.59
CA LYS A 12 -13.95 0.73 0.75
C LYS A 12 -12.83 1.50 1.38
N SER A 13 -12.69 2.75 0.94
CA SER A 13 -11.85 3.76 1.57
C SER A 13 -12.70 4.79 2.29
N PHE A 14 -12.22 5.23 3.44
CA PHE A 14 -12.81 6.23 4.29
C PHE A 14 -11.82 7.39 4.47
N ASN A 15 -12.34 8.58 4.68
CA ASN A 15 -11.52 9.70 5.13
C ASN A 15 -10.98 9.42 6.52
N TYR A 16 -9.82 9.97 6.83
CA TYR A 16 -9.22 9.87 8.16
C TYR A 16 -10.16 10.48 9.21
N GLY A 17 -10.42 9.75 10.30
CA GLY A 17 -11.34 10.15 11.37
C GLY A 17 -11.27 9.21 12.57
N ASN A 18 -12.10 9.47 13.59
CA ASN A 18 -12.04 8.81 14.90
C ASN A 18 -12.56 7.35 14.95
N ILE A 19 -12.97 6.76 13.83
CA ILE A 19 -13.56 5.42 13.83
C ILE A 19 -12.50 4.39 13.43
N SER A 20 -12.08 3.57 14.40
CA SER A 20 -11.08 2.50 14.23
C SER A 20 -11.60 1.31 13.39
N ASN A 21 -12.89 0.98 13.52
CA ASN A 21 -13.50 -0.19 12.89
C ASN A 21 -14.38 0.17 11.68
N CYS A 22 -14.46 -0.72 10.70
CA CYS A 22 -15.34 -0.59 9.55
C CYS A 22 -16.81 -0.59 10.00
N PRO A 23 -17.64 0.39 9.60
CA PRO A 23 -19.02 0.47 10.08
C PRO A 23 -19.92 -0.57 9.42
N GLU A 24 -19.46 -1.22 8.35
CA GLU A 24 -20.23 -2.22 7.61
C GLU A 24 -19.94 -3.66 8.05
N CYS A 25 -18.68 -3.97 8.37
CA CYS A 25 -18.28 -5.33 8.72
C CYS A 25 -17.62 -5.46 10.11
N GLY A 26 -17.44 -4.36 10.86
CA GLY A 26 -16.81 -4.37 12.19
C GLY A 26 -15.29 -4.61 12.20
N ASN A 27 -14.70 -5.06 11.09
CA ASN A 27 -13.25 -5.32 11.01
C ASN A 27 -12.41 -4.04 11.17
N GLU A 28 -11.18 -4.21 11.63
CA GLU A 28 -10.23 -3.10 11.76
C GLU A 28 -9.96 -2.42 10.41
N ARG A 29 -9.86 -1.08 10.43
CA ARG A 29 -9.47 -0.31 9.26
C ARG A 29 -7.96 -0.12 9.26
N ILE A 30 -7.39 -0.26 8.07
CA ILE A 30 -5.94 -0.12 7.90
C ILE A 30 -5.65 1.32 7.47
N LYS A 31 -4.73 1.97 8.19
CA LYS A 31 -4.26 3.31 7.86
C LYS A 31 -3.29 3.26 6.69
N MET A 32 -3.64 3.97 5.64
CA MET A 32 -2.86 4.10 4.42
C MET A 32 -2.28 5.50 4.26
N PRO A 33 -1.05 5.62 3.74
CA PRO A 33 -0.40 6.90 3.51
C PRO A 33 -1.12 7.70 2.43
N HIS A 34 -0.88 9.01 2.40
CA HIS A 34 -1.49 9.95 1.44
C HIS A 34 -1.29 9.57 -0.05
N ARG A 35 -0.21 8.84 -0.39
CA ARG A 35 0.08 8.37 -1.75
C ARG A 35 -0.80 7.21 -2.20
N PHE A 36 -1.43 6.51 -1.26
CA PHE A 36 -2.29 5.39 -1.58
C PHE A 36 -3.55 5.90 -2.30
N ARG A 37 -3.72 5.41 -3.52
CA ARG A 37 -4.92 5.66 -4.32
C ARG A 37 -5.82 4.45 -4.19
N PRO A 38 -6.92 4.53 -3.42
CA PRO A 38 -7.83 3.41 -3.27
C PRO A 38 -8.42 3.04 -4.64
N PRO A 39 -8.46 1.74 -4.99
CA PRO A 39 -9.22 1.28 -6.15
C PRO A 39 -10.70 1.61 -6.01
N LYS A 40 -11.46 1.54 -7.12
CA LYS A 40 -12.92 1.62 -7.02
C LYS A 40 -13.44 0.39 -6.28
N LYS A 41 -14.63 0.49 -5.69
CA LYS A 41 -15.23 -0.61 -4.93
C LYS A 41 -15.37 -1.88 -5.78
N ASP A 42 -15.82 -1.73 -7.03
CA ASP A 42 -16.09 -2.86 -7.94
C ASP A 42 -14.83 -3.50 -8.53
N ASP A 43 -13.65 -2.85 -8.40
CA ASP A 43 -12.35 -3.37 -8.85
C ASP A 43 -11.82 -4.46 -7.89
N THR A 44 -12.53 -5.58 -7.81
CA THR A 44 -12.24 -6.69 -6.89
C THR A 44 -10.82 -7.23 -7.08
N GLU A 45 -10.31 -7.26 -8.30
CA GLU A 45 -8.96 -7.73 -8.61
C GLU A 45 -7.88 -6.84 -8.00
N LYS A 46 -8.03 -5.52 -8.11
CA LYS A 46 -7.09 -4.56 -7.50
C LYS A 46 -7.16 -4.63 -5.98
N TRP A 47 -8.35 -4.80 -5.41
CA TRP A 47 -8.51 -5.02 -3.97
C TRP A 47 -7.83 -6.30 -3.48
N LYS A 48 -7.84 -7.38 -4.28
CA LYS A 48 -7.08 -8.59 -3.97
C LYS A 48 -5.57 -8.31 -3.96
N VAL A 49 -5.06 -7.50 -4.89
CA VAL A 49 -3.65 -7.08 -4.92
C VAL A 49 -3.29 -6.24 -3.70
N VAL A 50 -4.11 -5.25 -3.36
CA VAL A 50 -3.94 -4.44 -2.15
C VAL A 50 -3.89 -5.32 -0.91
N LYS A 51 -4.84 -6.26 -0.76
CA LYS A 51 -4.88 -7.20 0.36
C LYS A 51 -3.62 -8.07 0.41
N PHE A 52 -3.18 -8.59 -0.74
CA PHE A 52 -1.97 -9.40 -0.84
C PHE A 52 -0.70 -8.63 -0.43
N LEU A 53 -0.56 -7.38 -0.87
CA LEU A 53 0.58 -6.53 -0.50
C LEU A 53 0.61 -6.28 1.01
N ILE A 54 -0.53 -5.92 1.60
CA ILE A 54 -0.67 -5.69 3.05
C ILE A 54 -0.34 -6.94 3.86
N ASP A 55 -0.87 -8.09 3.46
CA ASP A 55 -0.61 -9.40 4.09
C ASP A 55 0.89 -9.75 4.08
N ASN A 56 1.62 -9.25 3.10
CA ASN A 56 3.08 -9.40 2.99
C ASN A 56 3.86 -8.22 3.60
N GLY A 57 3.24 -7.39 4.44
CA GLY A 57 3.90 -6.29 5.15
C GLY A 57 4.06 -5.00 4.35
N PHE A 58 3.36 -4.85 3.23
CA PHE A 58 3.44 -3.66 2.38
C PHE A 58 2.19 -2.78 2.48
N TYR A 59 2.32 -1.67 3.21
CA TYR A 59 1.28 -0.68 3.50
C TYR A 59 1.43 0.57 2.63
N TYR A 60 1.90 0.41 1.39
CA TYR A 60 2.15 1.51 0.46
C TYR A 60 3.16 2.56 0.99
N GLN A 61 4.09 2.13 1.86
CA GLN A 61 5.17 2.97 2.36
C GLN A 61 6.14 3.40 1.26
N HIS A 62 6.98 4.41 1.55
CA HIS A 62 8.07 4.78 0.66
C HIS A 62 9.11 3.67 0.61
N ILE A 63 9.24 3.07 -0.58
CA ILE A 63 10.29 2.13 -0.96
C ILE A 63 11.17 2.88 -1.96
N THR A 64 12.47 2.91 -1.68
CA THR A 64 13.47 3.53 -2.55
C THR A 64 14.25 2.44 -3.26
N ASP A 65 14.19 2.43 -4.59
CA ASP A 65 15.05 1.60 -5.43
C ASP A 65 16.25 2.47 -5.82
N GLY A 66 17.39 2.20 -5.18
CA GLY A 66 18.61 2.95 -5.39
C GLY A 66 19.68 2.55 -4.37
N GLY A 67 20.76 1.95 -4.87
CA GLY A 67 22.03 1.96 -4.14
C GLY A 67 22.46 3.41 -3.91
N ILE A 68 23.36 3.62 -2.95
CA ILE A 68 24.00 4.92 -2.74
C ILE A 68 24.89 5.19 -3.96
N ASP A 69 24.31 5.69 -5.04
CA ASP A 69 25.10 6.21 -6.14
C ASP A 69 25.72 7.53 -5.66
N SER A 70 27.05 7.64 -5.79
CA SER A 70 27.86 8.66 -5.14
C SER A 70 27.73 10.05 -5.77
N ASP A 71 26.72 10.28 -6.61
CA ASP A 71 26.45 11.58 -7.21
C ASP A 71 25.55 12.41 -6.29
N TYR A 72 26.19 13.28 -5.51
CA TYR A 72 25.56 14.16 -4.52
C TYR A 72 24.50 15.10 -5.13
N TYR A 73 24.54 15.35 -6.44
CA TYR A 73 23.63 16.24 -7.16
C TYR A 73 22.44 15.55 -7.85
N ASN A 74 22.50 14.23 -8.14
CA ASN A 74 21.42 13.47 -8.79
C ASN A 74 20.74 12.43 -7.88
N ARG A 75 20.61 12.68 -6.58
CA ARG A 75 19.77 11.84 -5.71
C ARG A 75 18.28 12.08 -5.94
N VAL A 76 17.78 11.82 -7.14
CA VAL A 76 16.35 11.60 -7.32
C VAL A 76 16.06 10.22 -6.72
N ARG A 77 15.70 10.19 -5.43
CA ARG A 77 15.20 8.97 -4.79
C ARG A 77 14.02 8.47 -5.62
N LYS A 78 14.25 7.43 -6.43
CA LYS A 78 13.21 6.86 -7.27
C LYS A 78 12.30 6.05 -6.36
N TYR A 79 11.15 6.63 -6.03
CA TYR A 79 10.13 5.90 -5.30
C TYR A 79 9.58 4.79 -6.18
N VAL A 80 9.55 3.59 -5.64
CA VAL A 80 9.00 2.45 -6.34
C VAL A 80 7.48 2.57 -6.41
N GLU A 81 6.93 2.35 -7.60
CA GLU A 81 5.50 2.25 -7.83
C GLU A 81 4.99 0.88 -7.39
N TYR A 82 3.82 0.87 -6.76
CA TYR A 82 3.20 -0.37 -6.33
C TYR A 82 2.45 -1.02 -7.49
N PRO A 83 2.50 -2.35 -7.59
CA PRO A 83 1.83 -3.07 -8.67
C PRO A 83 0.31 -3.02 -8.54
N ASP A 84 -0.36 -3.05 -9.69
CA ASP A 84 -1.82 -3.10 -9.82
C ASP A 84 -2.34 -4.52 -10.08
N ASN A 85 -1.45 -5.45 -10.42
CA ASN A 85 -1.77 -6.83 -10.80
C ASN A 85 -1.10 -7.85 -9.88
N MET A 86 -1.75 -9.01 -9.70
CA MET A 86 -1.29 -10.06 -8.80
C MET A 86 0.06 -10.67 -9.22
N ARG A 87 0.33 -10.75 -10.53
CA ARG A 87 1.61 -11.26 -11.05
C ARG A 87 2.77 -10.38 -10.60
N ASP A 88 2.65 -9.07 -10.85
CA ASP A 88 3.65 -8.08 -10.45
C ASP A 88 3.74 -7.95 -8.93
N ALA A 89 2.63 -8.07 -8.20
CA ALA A 89 2.62 -8.08 -6.74
C ALA A 89 3.48 -9.19 -6.15
N LYS A 90 3.40 -10.41 -6.70
CA LYS A 90 4.25 -11.53 -6.25
C LYS A 90 5.73 -11.27 -6.51
N ILE A 91 6.08 -10.66 -7.64
CA ILE A 91 7.46 -10.30 -7.97
C ILE A 91 7.95 -9.18 -7.04
N PHE A 92 7.10 -8.18 -6.80
CA PHE A 92 7.38 -7.04 -5.94
C PHE A 92 7.66 -7.45 -4.50
N VAL A 93 6.80 -8.28 -3.92
CA VAL A 93 6.95 -8.80 -2.56
C VAL A 93 8.28 -9.53 -2.41
N LYS A 94 8.66 -10.36 -3.39
CA LYS A 94 9.95 -11.05 -3.39
C LYS A 94 11.12 -10.08 -3.54
N LYS A 95 11.02 -9.09 -4.44
CA LYS A 95 12.09 -8.13 -4.73
C LYS A 95 12.38 -7.22 -3.53
N TYR A 96 11.34 -6.78 -2.81
CA TYR A 96 11.45 -5.82 -1.71
C TYR A 96 11.14 -6.42 -0.35
N ALA A 97 11.25 -7.74 -0.18
CA ALA A 97 10.90 -8.45 1.05
C ALA A 97 11.58 -7.84 2.30
N GLU A 98 12.82 -7.35 2.17
CA GLU A 98 13.59 -6.69 3.23
C GLU A 98 13.04 -5.33 3.65
N MET A 99 12.18 -4.72 2.82
CA MET A 99 11.52 -3.42 3.07
C MET A 99 10.06 -3.59 3.53
N ALA A 100 9.61 -4.83 3.69
CA ALA A 100 8.32 -5.14 4.29
C ALA A 100 8.34 -4.71 5.77
N ARG A 101 7.20 -4.21 6.25
CA ARG A 101 6.99 -3.94 7.66
C ARG A 101 6.52 -5.23 8.31
N THR A 102 7.37 -5.79 9.17
CA THR A 102 6.97 -6.78 10.17
C THR A 102 6.37 -6.00 11.33
N GLU A 103 5.04 -5.92 11.41
CA GLU A 103 4.35 -5.58 12.67
C GLU A 103 4.04 -6.87 13.45
#